data_AF-A0AAV5VD94-F1
#
_entry.id   AF-A0AAV5VD94-F1
#
_cell.length_a   1.000
_cell.length_b   1.000
_cell.length_c   1.000
_cell.angle_alpha   90.00
_cell.angle_beta   90.00
_cell.angle_gamma   90.00
#
_symmetry.space_group_name_H-M   'P 1'
#
loop_
_entity.id
_entity.type
_entity.pdbx_description
1 polymer ?
#
loop_
_entity_poly.entity_id
_entity_poly.type
_entity_poly.pdbx_seq_one_letter_code
_entity_poly.pdbx_strand_id
1 'polypeptide(L)'
;VAADPDFANRRPLEFLSREERIDAQAKKCKHLMEKVYDLVDMADLQELVHLTNEVFGTDGFPLTIHFVAFIPFLKSQADADILSEFLPRSLTIQVIGTYAQTEMGHGEN
;
A
#
# COMPACT_ATOMS: atom_id res chain seq x y z
N VAL A 1 11.57 12.54 -4.00
CA VAL A 1 11.25 11.40 -4.89
C VAL A 1 11.98 11.50 -6.23
N ALA A 2 11.83 12.59 -7.00
CA ALA A 2 12.44 12.74 -8.34
C ALA A 2 13.96 12.47 -8.47
N ALA A 3 14.75 12.69 -7.42
CA ALA A 3 16.20 12.43 -7.43
C ALA A 3 16.58 10.96 -7.14
N ASP A 4 15.63 10.14 -6.71
CA ASP A 4 15.87 8.74 -6.34
C ASP A 4 15.60 7.81 -7.53
N PRO A 5 16.64 7.16 -8.10
CA PRO A 5 16.48 6.34 -9.29
C PRO A 5 15.64 5.09 -9.07
N ASP A 6 15.50 4.61 -7.83
CA ASP A 6 14.72 3.41 -7.52
C ASP A 6 13.21 3.67 -7.56
N PHE A 7 12.77 4.93 -7.50
CA PHE A 7 11.38 5.30 -7.76
C PHE A 7 11.08 5.53 -9.25
N ALA A 8 12.11 5.62 -10.10
CA ALA A 8 11.94 5.85 -11.52
C ALA A 8 11.51 4.58 -12.27
N ASN A 9 10.62 4.73 -13.25
CA ASN A 9 10.29 3.65 -14.18
C ASN A 9 11.41 3.53 -15.22
N ARG A 10 12.10 2.37 -15.28
CA ARG A 10 13.17 2.12 -16.28
C ARG A 10 12.66 2.14 -17.73
N ARG A 11 11.39 1.78 -17.92
CA ARG A 11 10.64 1.85 -19.17
C ARG A 11 9.24 2.38 -18.84
N PRO A 12 8.56 3.09 -19.77
CA PRO A 12 7.15 3.42 -19.62
C PRO A 12 6.32 2.19 -19.23
N LEU A 13 5.40 2.33 -18.27
CA LEU A 13 4.62 1.21 -17.71
C LEU A 13 3.72 0.56 -18.76
N GLU A 14 3.37 1.30 -19.80
CA GLU A 14 2.55 0.88 -20.95
C GLU A 14 3.25 -0.18 -21.81
N PHE A 15 4.58 -0.30 -21.71
CA PHE A 15 5.38 -1.30 -22.42
C PHE A 15 5.67 -2.55 -21.59
N LEU A 16 5.15 -2.62 -20.36
CA LEU A 16 5.35 -3.75 -19.46
C LEU A 16 4.15 -4.68 -19.50
N SER A 17 4.41 -5.99 -19.40
CA SER A 17 3.38 -6.98 -19.13
C SER A 17 2.76 -6.76 -17.75
N ARG A 18 1.59 -7.37 -17.48
CA ARG A 18 0.94 -7.29 -16.16
C ARG A 18 1.87 -7.77 -15.04
N GLU A 19 2.62 -8.84 -15.28
CA GLU A 19 3.57 -9.41 -14.31
C GLU A 19 4.75 -8.47 -14.07
N GLU A 20 5.32 -7.88 -15.13
CA GLU A 20 6.39 -6.90 -15.04
C GLU A 20 5.94 -5.64 -14.27
N ARG A 21 4.69 -5.20 -14.45
CA ARG A 21 4.12 -4.07 -13.71
C ARG A 21 3.99 -4.39 -12.22
N ILE A 22 3.49 -5.57 -11.87
CA ILE A 22 3.39 -6.01 -10.47
C ILE A 22 4.78 -6.03 -9.82
N ASP A 23 5.79 -6.60 -10.50
CA ASP A 23 7.16 -6.65 -10.00
C ASP A 23 7.78 -5.25 -9.85
N ALA A 24 7.59 -4.36 -10.82
CA ALA A 24 8.04 -2.98 -10.74
C ALA A 24 7.42 -2.23 -9.55
N GLN A 25 6.11 -2.35 -9.35
CA GLN A 25 5.42 -1.69 -8.23
C GLN A 25 5.80 -2.30 -6.88
N ALA A 26 6.02 -3.62 -6.80
CA ALA A 26 6.49 -4.27 -5.59
C ALA A 26 7.90 -3.80 -5.16
N LYS A 27 8.81 -3.62 -6.13
CA LYS A 27 10.16 -3.08 -5.87
C LYS A 27 10.11 -1.65 -5.33
N LYS A 28 9.32 -0.79 -5.97
CA LYS A 28 9.10 0.58 -5.47
C LYS A 28 8.46 0.59 -4.09
N CYS A 29 7.52 -0.32 -3.84
CA CYS A 29 6.86 -0.45 -2.54
C CYS A 29 7.85 -0.79 -1.44
N LYS A 30 8.71 -1.80 -1.64
CA LYS A 30 9.79 -2.11 -0.69
C LYS A 30 10.66 -0.89 -0.39
N HIS A 31 11.14 -0.22 -1.44
CA HIS A 31 12.01 0.96 -1.30
C HIS A 31 11.31 2.12 -0.59
N LEU A 32 10.03 2.33 -0.88
CA LEU A 32 9.23 3.35 -0.22
C LEU A 32 9.11 3.04 1.28
N MET A 33 8.82 1.80 1.67
CA MET A 33 8.69 1.44 3.09
C MET A 33 9.99 1.63 3.88
N GLU A 34 11.14 1.52 3.22
CA GLU A 34 12.45 1.79 3.84
C GLU A 34 12.72 3.28 4.05
N LYS A 35 12.08 4.17 3.27
CA LYS A 35 12.37 5.61 3.24
C LYS A 35 11.21 6.50 3.66
N VAL A 36 10.01 5.96 3.87
CA VAL A 36 8.79 6.78 4.00
C VAL A 36 8.88 7.80 5.14
N TYR A 37 9.50 7.44 6.27
CA TYR A 37 9.71 8.32 7.42
C TYR A 37 10.70 9.47 7.15
N ASP A 38 11.56 9.34 6.14
CA ASP A 38 12.50 10.39 5.73
C ASP A 38 11.88 11.33 4.66
N LEU A 39 10.78 10.91 4.04
CA LEU A 39 10.19 11.60 2.89
C LEU A 39 9.00 12.49 3.28
N VAL A 40 8.19 12.08 4.27
CA VAL A 40 6.94 12.75 4.65
C VAL A 40 6.64 12.59 6.13
N ASP A 41 5.77 13.44 6.67
CA ASP A 41 5.13 13.19 7.96
C ASP A 41 4.04 12.11 7.82
N MET A 42 4.24 10.97 8.48
CA MET A 42 3.30 9.85 8.48
C MET A 42 1.94 10.18 9.13
N ALA A 43 1.85 11.29 9.88
CA ALA A 43 0.60 11.78 10.43
C ALA A 43 -0.20 12.65 9.43
N ASP A 44 0.46 13.18 8.39
CA ASP A 44 -0.19 13.99 7.36
C ASP A 44 -0.69 13.10 6.20
N LEU A 45 -2.00 12.90 6.17
CA LEU A 45 -2.63 12.10 5.12
C LEU A 45 -2.48 12.72 3.73
N GLN A 46 -2.43 14.06 3.61
CA GLN A 46 -2.28 14.71 2.31
C GLN A 46 -0.88 14.47 1.75
N GLU A 47 0.16 14.55 2.58
CA GLU A 47 1.53 14.23 2.17
C GLU A 47 1.65 12.76 1.74
N LEU A 48 1.07 11.83 2.51
CA LEU A 48 1.06 10.41 2.18
C LEU A 48 0.37 10.10 0.85
N VAL A 49 -0.79 10.72 0.61
CA VAL A 49 -1.53 10.57 -0.65
C VAL A 49 -0.74 11.16 -1.81
N HIS A 50 -0.09 12.32 -1.63
CA HIS A 50 0.75 12.92 -2.65
C HIS A 50 1.94 12.01 -3.00
N LEU A 51 2.69 11.55 -1.98
CA LEU A 51 3.85 10.67 -2.15
C LEU A 51 3.48 9.36 -2.86
N THR A 52 2.41 8.70 -2.42
CA THR A 52 1.98 7.44 -3.03
C THR A 52 1.52 7.64 -4.48
N ASN A 53 0.83 8.74 -4.79
CA ASN A 53 0.46 9.07 -6.17
C ASN A 53 1.70 9.37 -7.04
N GLU A 54 2.70 10.07 -6.52
CA GLU A 54 3.94 10.37 -7.27
C GLU A 54 4.73 9.08 -7.58
N VAL A 55 4.82 8.16 -6.62
CA VAL A 55 5.64 6.93 -6.75
C VAL A 55 4.96 5.86 -7.60
N PHE A 56 3.65 5.62 -7.36
CA PHE A 56 2.93 4.49 -7.94
C PHE A 56 1.98 4.87 -9.08
N GLY A 57 1.57 6.14 -9.18
CA GLY A 57 0.53 6.57 -10.11
C GLY A 57 -0.80 5.85 -9.86
N THR A 58 -1.53 5.54 -10.93
CA THR A 58 -2.87 4.94 -10.86
C THR A 58 -2.87 3.41 -10.89
N ASP A 59 -1.71 2.78 -11.03
CA ASP A 59 -1.59 1.31 -11.16
C ASP A 59 -1.72 0.56 -9.82
N GLY A 60 -1.70 1.30 -8.72
CA GLY A 60 -1.69 0.75 -7.37
C GLY A 60 -0.37 0.07 -7.01
N PHE A 61 -0.34 -0.49 -5.80
CA PHE A 61 0.83 -1.18 -5.24
C PHE A 61 0.38 -2.26 -4.25
N PRO A 62 1.25 -3.22 -3.87
CA PRO A 62 0.85 -4.38 -3.07
C PRO A 62 0.21 -4.07 -1.70
N LEU A 63 0.40 -2.86 -1.16
CA LEU A 63 -0.10 -2.45 0.15
C LEU A 63 -1.27 -1.43 0.07
N THR A 64 -1.84 -1.16 -1.11
CA THR A 64 -2.92 -0.16 -1.23
C THR A 64 -4.12 -0.49 -0.32
N ILE A 65 -4.71 -1.68 -0.47
CA ILE A 65 -5.87 -2.09 0.34
C ILE A 65 -5.47 -2.35 1.80
N HIS A 66 -4.22 -2.72 2.05
CA HIS A 66 -3.69 -2.91 3.39
C HIS A 66 -3.89 -1.65 4.26
N PHE A 67 -3.48 -0.50 3.74
CA PHE A 67 -3.59 0.78 4.44
C PHE A 67 -4.98 1.40 4.32
N VAL A 68 -5.62 1.32 3.15
CA VAL A 68 -6.89 2.01 2.88
C VAL A 68 -8.09 1.31 3.53
N ALA A 69 -8.08 -0.01 3.70
CA ALA A 69 -9.22 -0.74 4.23
C ALA A 69 -8.88 -1.70 5.37
N PHE A 70 -7.85 -2.55 5.21
CA PHE A 70 -7.57 -3.60 6.20
C PHE A 70 -7.25 -3.05 7.59
N ILE A 71 -6.29 -2.10 7.71
CA ILE A 71 -5.96 -1.49 9.00
C ILE A 71 -7.17 -0.71 9.60
N PRO A 72 -7.90 0.13 8.85
CA PRO A 72 -9.10 0.80 9.36
C PRO A 72 -10.18 -0.16 9.88
N PHE A 73 -10.45 -1.26 9.15
CA PHE A 73 -11.41 -2.27 9.59
C PHE A 73 -10.92 -3.01 10.84
N LEU A 74 -9.63 -3.40 10.88
CA LEU A 74 -9.02 -4.00 12.05
C LEU A 74 -9.19 -3.09 13.28
N LYS A 75 -8.90 -1.80 13.16
CA LYS A 75 -9.04 -0.82 14.26
C LYS A 75 -10.48 -0.60 14.72
N SER A 76 -11.45 -0.65 13.80
CA SER A 76 -12.84 -0.28 14.09
C SER A 76 -13.73 -1.46 14.49
N GLN A 77 -13.40 -2.68 14.08
CA GLN A 77 -14.27 -3.85 14.24
C GLN A 77 -13.66 -4.99 15.06
N ALA A 78 -12.34 -5.01 15.28
CA ALA A 78 -11.72 -6.09 16.05
C ALA A 78 -11.92 -5.92 17.56
N ASP A 79 -12.02 -7.04 18.27
CA ASP A 79 -11.92 -7.07 19.72
C ASP A 79 -10.49 -6.75 20.20
N ALA A 80 -10.34 -6.54 21.51
CA ALA A 80 -9.08 -6.11 22.10
C ALA A 80 -7.95 -7.14 21.93
N ASP A 81 -8.27 -8.44 21.97
CA ASP A 81 -7.28 -9.50 21.88
C ASP A 81 -6.72 -9.58 20.45
N ILE A 82 -7.60 -9.59 19.45
CA ILE A 82 -7.22 -9.55 18.02
C ILE A 82 -6.46 -8.27 17.71
N LEU A 83 -6.94 -7.11 18.20
CA LEU A 83 -6.29 -5.84 17.94
C LEU A 83 -4.89 -5.80 18.53
N SER A 84 -4.70 -6.32 19.74
CA SER A 84 -3.40 -6.37 20.42
C SER A 84 -2.37 -7.22 19.67
N GLU A 85 -2.81 -8.32 19.05
CA GLU A 85 -1.93 -9.20 18.27
C GLU A 85 -1.63 -8.63 16.89
N PHE A 86 -2.68 -8.24 16.14
CA PHE A 86 -2.55 -7.99 14.71
C PHE A 86 -2.25 -6.53 14.37
N LEU A 87 -2.68 -5.55 15.17
CA LEU A 87 -2.46 -4.15 14.82
C LEU A 87 -0.97 -3.78 14.76
N PRO A 88 -0.12 -4.11 15.76
CA PRO A 88 1.30 -3.79 15.70
C PRO A 88 2.00 -4.47 14.52
N ARG A 89 1.64 -5.73 14.22
CA ARG A 89 2.17 -6.51 13.10
C ARG A 89 1.77 -5.92 11.75
N SER A 90 0.56 -5.39 11.64
CA SER A 90 0.05 -4.75 10.42
C SER A 90 0.71 -3.40 10.19
N LEU A 91 0.83 -2.56 11.23
CA LEU A 91 1.51 -1.26 11.13
C LEU A 91 3.00 -1.38 10.79
N THR A 92 3.64 -2.47 11.21
CA THR A 92 5.04 -2.78 10.89
C THR A 92 5.20 -3.68 9.67
N ILE A 93 4.12 -3.97 8.94
CA ILE A 93 4.10 -4.74 7.69
C ILE A 93 4.70 -6.15 7.85
N GLN A 94 4.64 -6.71 9.06
CA GLN A 94 4.93 -8.14 9.31
C GLN A 94 3.83 -9.04 8.76
N VAL A 95 2.64 -8.47 8.51
CA VAL A 95 1.52 -9.11 7.84
C VAL A 95 0.96 -8.18 6.77
N ILE A 96 0.54 -8.74 5.64
CA ILE A 96 -0.15 -8.01 4.57
C ILE A 96 -1.59 -8.51 4.51
N GLY A 97 -2.52 -7.74 5.06
CA GLY A 97 -3.96 -7.99 4.96
C GLY A 97 -4.67 -7.25 3.84
N THR A 98 -5.94 -7.64 3.61
CA THR A 98 -6.88 -7.06 2.64
C THR A 98 -8.29 -7.04 3.22
N TYR A 99 -9.24 -6.37 2.57
CA TYR A 99 -10.66 -6.40 2.90
C TYR A 99 -11.44 -7.14 1.80
N ALA A 100 -11.78 -8.41 2.07
CA ALA A 100 -12.42 -9.29 1.11
C ALA A 100 -13.94 -9.39 1.35
N GLN A 101 -14.69 -8.35 0.97
CA GLN A 101 -16.14 -8.28 1.17
C GLN A 101 -16.96 -8.75 -0.05
N THR A 102 -16.55 -8.38 -1.26
CA THR A 102 -17.28 -8.72 -2.48
C THR A 102 -17.09 -10.19 -2.84
N GLU A 103 -18.21 -10.90 -3.05
CA GLU A 103 -18.24 -12.25 -3.56
C GLU A 103 -18.51 -12.25 -5.07
N MET A 104 -18.30 -13.39 -5.75
CA MET A 104 -18.54 -13.49 -7.20
C MET A 104 -19.98 -13.17 -7.60
N GLY A 105 -20.96 -13.49 -6.75
CA GLY A 105 -22.39 -13.27 -7.01
C GLY A 105 -23.01 -12.10 -6.24
N HIS A 106 -22.27 -11.46 -5.32
CA HIS A 106 -22.83 -10.48 -4.39
C HIS A 106 -21.83 -9.36 -4.12
N GLY A 107 -22.23 -8.12 -4.39
CA GLY A 107 -21.42 -6.92 -4.15
C GLY A 107 -22.24 -5.70 -3.74
N GLU A 108 -23.49 -5.65 -4.19
CA GLU A 108 -24.50 -4.66 -3.82
C GLU A 108 -25.77 -5.44 -3.49
N ASN A 109 -26.34 -5.23 -2.31
CA ASN A 109 -27.60 -5.82 -1.83
C ASN A 109 -28.49 -4.72 -1.24
#